data_AF-A0A2H5YRH6-F1
#
_entry.id   AF-A0A2H5YRH6-F1
#
_cell.length_a   1.000
_cell.length_b   1.000
_cell.length_c   1.000
_cell.angle_alpha   90.00
_cell.angle_beta   90.00
_cell.angle_gamma   90.00
#
_symmetry.space_group_name_H-M   'P 1'
#
loop_
_entity.id
_entity.type
_entity.pdbx_description
1 polymer ?
#
loop_
_entity_poly.entity_id
_entity_poly.type
_entity_poly.pdbx_seq_one_letter_code
_entity_poly.pdbx_strand_id
1 'polypeptide(L)'
;MLDVGGTTTDGGVLVNGFPREASFEVEIGGVRTNFRMPDVVSVGLGGGSLVSADGGQVGPQSVGYRLSEEALIFGGQTLTASDIAVAAGRASFGDPDRVCDLPRGLVRRALATIDGRLAELVDSLKTSPDPVPVVVVGGGSVLVPDELEGASAVIRPPYAEVANAIGAAIAQVSGEVDRVFSLEGRSRDSALAEAKAEAERLAVEAGADPATVSVVEVDEIPLAYLPSNAVRIRVKAVGDLRGV
;
A
#
# COMPACT_ATOMS: atom_id res chain seq x y z
N MET A 1 3.79 -3.10 2.85
CA MET A 1 2.68 -3.89 2.26
C MET A 1 2.81 -3.82 0.77
N LEU A 2 2.68 -4.94 0.07
CA LEU A 2 2.62 -5.02 -1.39
C LEU A 2 1.27 -5.62 -1.78
N ASP A 3 0.45 -4.89 -2.51
CA ASP A 3 -0.76 -5.40 -3.16
C ASP A 3 -0.43 -5.69 -4.63
N VAL A 4 -0.37 -6.98 -4.97
CA VAL A 4 -0.03 -7.42 -6.33
C VAL A 4 -1.30 -7.80 -7.07
N GLY A 5 -1.64 -7.02 -8.09
CA GLY A 5 -2.76 -7.26 -8.97
C GLY A 5 -2.40 -7.98 -10.26
N GLY A 6 -3.32 -7.93 -11.23
CA GLY A 6 -3.10 -8.41 -12.60
C GLY A 6 -2.29 -7.45 -13.48
N THR A 7 -2.18 -6.18 -13.11
CA THR A 7 -1.54 -5.13 -13.94
C THR A 7 -0.39 -4.45 -13.19
N THR A 8 -0.61 -4.14 -11.92
CA THR A 8 0.28 -3.33 -11.09
C THR A 8 0.58 -4.03 -9.78
N THR A 9 1.66 -3.58 -9.14
CA THR A 9 1.95 -3.84 -7.74
C THR A 9 1.97 -2.50 -7.04
N ASP A 10 1.17 -2.36 -6.01
CA ASP A 10 1.03 -1.15 -5.20
C ASP A 10 1.71 -1.38 -3.85
N GLY A 11 2.74 -0.61 -3.57
CA GLY A 11 3.53 -0.71 -2.35
C GLY A 11 3.25 0.46 -1.40
N GLY A 12 3.06 0.18 -0.12
CA GLY A 12 2.86 1.20 0.91
C GLY A 12 3.46 0.80 2.25
N VAL A 13 3.66 1.78 3.13
CA VAL A 13 4.24 1.56 4.48
C VAL A 13 3.18 1.77 5.55
N LEU A 14 3.14 0.88 6.54
CA LEU A 14 2.36 1.06 7.75
C LEU A 14 3.30 1.46 8.89
N VAL A 15 2.95 2.51 9.62
CA VAL A 15 3.64 2.98 10.82
C VAL A 15 2.62 2.99 11.96
N ASN A 16 2.91 2.27 13.04
CA ASN A 16 2.02 2.16 14.21
C ASN A 16 0.58 1.72 13.87
N GLY A 17 0.42 0.87 12.85
CA GLY A 17 -0.89 0.38 12.41
C GLY A 17 -1.62 1.27 11.40
N PHE A 18 -1.08 2.45 11.07
CA PHE A 18 -1.68 3.38 10.11
C PHE A 18 -0.82 3.54 8.86
N PRO A 19 -1.41 3.81 7.68
CA PRO A 19 -0.64 4.14 6.48
C PRO A 19 0.24 5.38 6.70
N ARG A 20 1.50 5.31 6.27
CA ARG A 20 2.38 6.48 6.19
C ARG A 20 1.77 7.46 5.19
N GLU A 21 1.51 8.69 5.62
CA GLU A 21 1.01 9.75 4.73
C GLU A 21 2.13 10.32 3.86
N ALA A 22 1.77 10.76 2.65
CA ALA A 22 2.68 11.49 1.78
C ALA A 22 3.11 12.82 2.43
N SER A 23 4.41 13.07 2.50
CA SER A 23 4.97 14.27 3.14
C SER A 23 4.90 15.52 2.25
N PHE A 24 4.71 15.36 0.94
CA PHE A 24 4.73 16.41 -0.09
C PHE A 24 3.39 16.55 -0.85
N GLU A 25 3.25 17.62 -1.65
CA GLU A 25 2.09 17.84 -2.53
C GLU A 25 1.90 16.66 -3.49
N VAL A 26 0.71 16.04 -3.47
CA VAL A 26 0.38 14.95 -4.40
C VAL A 26 -0.32 15.53 -5.62
N GLU A 27 0.13 15.14 -6.81
CA GLU A 27 -0.51 15.50 -8.07
C GLU A 27 -1.62 14.51 -8.42
N ILE A 28 -2.86 14.96 -8.49
CA ILE A 28 -4.03 14.16 -8.87
C ILE A 28 -4.60 14.75 -10.16
N GLY A 29 -4.56 13.98 -11.24
CA GLY A 29 -5.12 14.40 -12.53
C GLY A 29 -4.50 15.69 -13.09
N GLY A 30 -3.20 15.94 -12.84
CA GLY A 30 -2.52 17.17 -13.25
C GLY A 30 -2.60 18.32 -12.25
N VAL A 31 -3.30 18.14 -11.12
CA VAL A 31 -3.51 19.18 -10.11
C VAL A 31 -2.72 18.85 -8.85
N ARG A 32 -1.86 19.76 -8.43
CA ARG A 32 -1.17 19.65 -7.13
C ARG A 32 -2.16 19.90 -6.01
N THR A 33 -2.26 18.92 -5.11
CA THR A 33 -3.14 18.95 -3.95
C THR A 33 -2.32 18.87 -2.67
N ASN A 34 -2.84 19.48 -1.62
CA ASN A 34 -2.33 19.31 -0.26
C ASN A 34 -3.04 18.15 0.47
N PHE A 35 -3.62 17.19 -0.28
CA PHE A 35 -4.26 16.04 0.32
C PHE A 35 -3.22 15.14 0.98
N ARG A 36 -3.54 14.75 2.20
CA ARG A 36 -2.78 13.83 3.01
C ARG A 36 -3.35 12.45 2.79
N MET A 37 -2.84 11.79 1.75
CA MET A 37 -3.23 10.44 1.37
C MET A 37 -2.09 9.45 1.69
N PRO A 38 -2.41 8.15 1.80
CA PRO A 38 -1.38 7.12 1.93
C PRO A 38 -0.31 7.27 0.84
N ASP A 39 0.95 7.21 1.26
CA ASP A 39 2.11 7.20 0.39
C ASP A 39 2.24 5.82 -0.26
N VAL A 40 1.65 5.69 -1.44
CA VAL A 40 1.63 4.45 -2.23
C VAL A 40 2.49 4.65 -3.48
N VAL A 41 3.40 3.72 -3.71
CA VAL A 41 4.24 3.64 -4.91
C VAL A 41 3.75 2.49 -5.78
N SER A 42 3.31 2.80 -7.00
CA SER A 42 2.82 1.81 -7.96
C SER A 42 3.89 1.48 -9.00
N VAL A 43 4.09 0.20 -9.27
CA VAL A 43 4.91 -0.28 -10.39
C VAL A 43 4.07 -1.09 -11.36
N GLY A 44 4.33 -0.95 -12.66
CA GLY A 44 3.69 -1.75 -13.72
C GLY A 44 4.23 -3.18 -13.72
N LEU A 45 3.88 -3.95 -12.69
CA LEU A 45 4.24 -5.35 -12.51
C LEU A 45 3.07 -6.07 -11.85
N GLY A 46 2.45 -7.01 -12.53
CA GLY A 46 1.36 -7.83 -12.02
C GLY A 46 1.25 -9.12 -12.82
N GLY A 47 0.26 -9.95 -12.50
CA GLY A 47 0.09 -11.28 -13.11
C GLY A 47 0.08 -11.28 -14.64
N GLY A 48 -0.55 -10.27 -15.25
CA GLY A 48 -0.69 -10.09 -16.69
C GLY A 48 0.40 -9.27 -17.36
N SER A 49 1.43 -8.84 -16.63
CA SER A 49 2.54 -8.10 -17.22
C SER A 49 3.21 -8.92 -18.32
N LEU A 50 3.36 -8.32 -19.50
CA LEU A 50 4.00 -8.94 -20.66
C LEU A 50 5.47 -9.20 -20.38
N VAL A 51 5.99 -10.33 -20.86
CA VAL A 51 7.39 -10.71 -20.70
C VAL A 51 8.08 -10.66 -22.06
N SER A 52 9.24 -10.02 -22.14
CA SER A 52 10.04 -9.97 -23.37
C SER A 52 10.56 -11.36 -23.75
N ALA A 53 10.84 -11.57 -25.03
CA ALA A 53 11.31 -12.86 -25.55
C ALA A 53 12.62 -13.36 -24.91
N ASP A 54 13.43 -12.45 -24.35
CA ASP A 54 14.67 -12.76 -23.65
C ASP A 54 14.51 -12.81 -22.12
N GLY A 55 13.30 -12.57 -21.60
CA GLY A 55 13.00 -12.49 -20.17
C GLY A 55 13.61 -11.29 -19.44
N GLY A 56 14.22 -10.33 -20.16
CA GLY A 56 14.91 -9.20 -19.55
C GLY A 56 14.00 -8.06 -19.11
N GLN A 57 12.77 -8.04 -19.62
CA GLN A 57 11.76 -7.03 -19.31
C GLN A 57 10.44 -7.72 -18.99
N VAL A 58 9.81 -7.28 -17.92
CA VAL A 58 8.47 -7.71 -17.51
C VAL A 58 7.66 -6.46 -17.23
N GLY A 59 6.54 -6.27 -17.92
CA GLY A 59 5.78 -5.01 -17.90
C GLY A 59 6.50 -3.85 -18.61
N PRO A 60 5.99 -2.61 -18.52
CA PRO A 60 4.78 -2.21 -17.78
C PRO A 60 3.48 -2.55 -18.51
N GLN A 61 3.55 -2.93 -19.78
CA GLN A 61 2.38 -3.39 -20.53
C GLN A 61 1.81 -4.66 -19.90
N SER A 62 0.48 -4.76 -19.84
CA SER A 62 -0.23 -5.91 -19.29
C SER A 62 -1.47 -6.23 -20.11
N VAL A 63 -1.84 -7.51 -20.17
CA VAL A 63 -3.12 -7.97 -20.72
C VAL A 63 -4.30 -7.64 -19.78
N GLY A 64 -4.03 -7.28 -18.53
CA GLY A 64 -5.00 -6.82 -17.55
C GLY A 64 -6.11 -7.84 -17.31
N TYR A 65 -7.37 -7.42 -17.46
CA TYR A 65 -8.54 -8.27 -17.27
C TYR A 65 -8.61 -9.46 -18.25
N ARG A 66 -7.87 -9.41 -19.37
CA ARG A 66 -7.80 -10.49 -20.37
C ARG A 66 -6.77 -11.56 -20.02
N LEU A 67 -6.20 -11.56 -18.82
CA LEU A 67 -5.22 -12.57 -18.39
C LEU A 67 -5.71 -14.00 -18.63
N SER A 68 -6.97 -14.29 -18.28
CA SER A 68 -7.58 -15.61 -18.45
C SER A 68 -7.82 -16.03 -19.91
N GLU A 69 -7.65 -15.12 -20.86
CA GLU A 69 -7.85 -15.37 -22.29
C GLU A 69 -6.51 -15.35 -23.05
N GLU A 70 -5.61 -14.44 -22.66
CA GLU A 70 -4.40 -14.12 -23.43
C GLU A 70 -3.15 -14.87 -22.94
N ALA A 71 -3.07 -15.24 -21.66
CA ALA A 71 -1.88 -15.92 -21.12
C ALA A 71 -1.76 -17.37 -21.59
N LEU A 72 -0.53 -17.86 -21.70
CA LEU A 72 -0.25 -19.20 -22.21
C LEU A 72 -0.88 -20.29 -21.35
N ILE A 73 -0.82 -20.19 -20.03
CA ILE A 73 -1.41 -21.15 -19.08
C ILE A 73 -2.93 -21.27 -19.19
N PHE A 74 -3.61 -20.33 -19.87
CA PHE A 74 -5.05 -20.41 -20.16
C PHE A 74 -5.37 -20.71 -21.63
N GLY A 75 -4.35 -20.93 -22.45
CA GLY A 75 -4.49 -21.26 -23.87
C GLY A 75 -4.45 -20.07 -24.83
N GLY A 76 -4.06 -18.90 -24.33
CA GLY A 76 -3.75 -17.74 -25.16
C GLY A 76 -2.38 -17.81 -25.84
N GLN A 77 -1.91 -16.68 -26.35
CA GLN A 77 -0.68 -16.57 -27.13
C GLN A 77 0.34 -15.58 -26.55
N THR A 78 -0.01 -14.89 -25.47
CA THR A 78 0.82 -13.85 -24.86
C THR A 78 1.56 -14.42 -23.66
N LEU A 79 2.89 -14.28 -23.65
CA LEU A 79 3.70 -14.64 -22.49
C LEU A 79 3.59 -13.56 -21.40
N THR A 80 3.18 -13.97 -20.20
CA THR A 80 2.93 -13.11 -19.05
C THR A 80 3.72 -13.52 -17.81
N ALA A 81 3.77 -12.65 -16.79
CA ALA A 81 4.40 -12.95 -15.50
C ALA A 81 3.78 -14.18 -14.82
N SER A 82 2.48 -14.42 -15.01
CA SER A 82 1.78 -15.60 -14.50
C SER A 82 2.33 -16.90 -15.12
N ASP A 83 2.57 -16.89 -16.43
CA ASP A 83 3.17 -18.03 -17.14
C ASP A 83 4.56 -18.35 -16.59
N ILE A 84 5.37 -17.31 -16.32
CA ILE A 84 6.70 -17.46 -15.73
C ILE A 84 6.63 -18.03 -14.30
N ALA A 85 5.70 -17.55 -13.48
CA ALA A 85 5.53 -18.04 -12.12
C ALA A 85 5.11 -19.52 -12.09
N VAL A 86 4.21 -19.94 -12.98
CA VAL A 86 3.81 -21.36 -13.12
C VAL A 86 4.97 -22.20 -13.68
N ALA A 87 5.65 -21.74 -14.72
CA ALA A 87 6.79 -22.45 -15.32
C ALA A 87 7.97 -22.62 -14.34
N ALA A 88 8.15 -21.65 -13.43
CA ALA A 88 9.16 -21.71 -12.37
C ALA A 88 8.75 -22.58 -11.18
N GLY A 89 7.50 -23.07 -11.14
CA GLY A 89 6.94 -23.79 -10.00
C GLY A 89 6.66 -22.90 -8.78
N ARG A 90 6.67 -21.57 -8.96
CA ARG A 90 6.34 -20.60 -7.90
C ARG A 90 4.83 -20.52 -7.65
N ALA A 91 4.03 -20.83 -8.66
CA ALA A 91 2.58 -20.81 -8.57
C ALA A 91 1.95 -22.08 -9.16
N SER A 92 0.76 -22.45 -8.69
CA SER A 92 0.02 -23.63 -9.13
C SER A 92 -1.41 -23.24 -9.52
N PHE A 93 -1.56 -22.76 -10.76
CA PHE A 93 -2.85 -22.44 -11.38
C PHE A 93 -2.75 -22.47 -12.90
N GLY A 94 -3.89 -22.53 -13.59
CA GLY A 94 -3.92 -22.73 -15.04
C GLY A 94 -3.38 -24.11 -15.44
N ASP A 95 -2.96 -24.23 -16.70
CA ASP A 95 -2.43 -25.45 -17.29
C ASP A 95 -0.89 -25.38 -17.42
N PRO A 96 -0.13 -26.05 -16.53
CA PRO A 96 1.34 -26.01 -16.54
C PRO A 96 1.95 -26.67 -17.78
N ASP A 97 1.23 -27.58 -18.45
CA ASP A 97 1.74 -28.25 -19.66
C ASP A 97 1.91 -27.25 -20.81
N ARG A 98 1.20 -26.11 -20.77
CA ARG A 98 1.33 -25.05 -21.79
C ARG A 98 2.60 -24.22 -21.68
N VAL A 99 3.29 -24.32 -20.56
CA VAL A 99 4.51 -23.55 -20.28
C VAL A 99 5.72 -24.45 -20.01
N CYS A 100 5.57 -25.77 -20.10
CA CYS A 100 6.64 -26.73 -19.84
C CYS A 100 7.78 -26.65 -20.87
N ASP A 101 7.48 -26.22 -22.10
CA ASP A 101 8.44 -26.06 -23.20
C ASP A 101 9.18 -24.71 -23.17
N LEU A 102 8.86 -23.81 -22.24
CA LEU A 102 9.55 -22.52 -22.15
C LEU A 102 11.05 -22.71 -21.87
N PRO A 103 11.94 -21.99 -22.59
CA PRO A 103 13.37 -22.09 -22.35
C PRO A 103 13.72 -21.76 -20.90
N ARG A 104 14.43 -22.68 -20.22
CA ARG A 104 14.81 -22.49 -18.80
C ARG A 104 15.58 -21.19 -18.54
N GLY A 105 16.38 -20.74 -19.50
CA GLY A 105 17.11 -19.47 -19.41
C GLY A 105 16.17 -18.26 -19.39
N LEU A 106 15.12 -18.29 -20.21
CA LEU A 106 14.08 -17.26 -20.25
C LEU A 106 13.33 -17.21 -18.93
N VAL A 107 12.85 -18.36 -18.45
CA VAL A 107 12.09 -18.45 -17.18
C VAL A 107 12.92 -17.91 -16.01
N ARG A 108 14.17 -18.35 -15.88
CA ARG A 108 15.07 -17.88 -14.82
C ARG A 108 15.33 -16.38 -14.89
N ARG A 109 15.58 -15.85 -16.09
CA ARG A 109 15.85 -14.42 -16.27
C ARG A 109 14.62 -13.57 -15.96
N ALA A 110 13.45 -13.95 -16.48
CA ALA A 110 12.20 -13.25 -16.20
C ALA A 110 11.84 -13.28 -14.71
N LEU A 111 12.03 -14.42 -14.04
CA LEU A 111 11.79 -14.53 -12.61
C LEU A 111 12.73 -13.62 -11.80
N ALA A 112 14.02 -13.59 -12.15
CA ALA A 112 14.97 -12.67 -11.52
C ALA A 112 14.63 -11.20 -11.76
N THR A 113 14.12 -10.85 -12.95
CA THR A 113 13.63 -9.49 -13.25
C THR A 113 12.41 -9.13 -12.40
N ILE A 114 11.46 -10.08 -12.20
CA ILE A 114 10.31 -9.88 -11.30
C ILE A 114 10.79 -9.62 -9.88
N ASP A 115 11.66 -10.49 -9.37
CA ASP A 115 12.20 -10.41 -7.99
C ASP A 115 12.96 -9.11 -7.76
N GLY A 116 13.84 -8.72 -8.69
CA GLY A 116 14.58 -7.47 -8.60
C GLY A 116 13.67 -6.24 -8.57
N ARG A 117 12.63 -6.19 -9.42
CA ARG A 117 11.67 -5.07 -9.42
C ARG A 117 10.85 -4.99 -8.13
N LEU A 118 10.48 -6.13 -7.55
CA LEU A 118 9.79 -6.17 -6.26
C LEU A 118 10.72 -5.73 -5.11
N ALA A 119 11.99 -6.14 -5.14
CA ALA A 119 12.99 -5.72 -4.18
C ALA A 119 13.27 -4.21 -4.26
N GLU A 120 13.40 -3.66 -5.47
CA GLU A 120 13.54 -2.22 -5.71
C GLU A 120 12.34 -1.44 -5.16
N LEU A 121 11.12 -1.93 -5.36
CA LEU A 121 9.91 -1.33 -4.78
C LEU A 121 9.97 -1.34 -3.24
N VAL A 122 10.29 -2.48 -2.63
CA VAL A 122 10.44 -2.57 -1.16
C VAL A 122 11.50 -1.60 -0.66
N ASP A 123 12.66 -1.55 -1.32
CA ASP A 123 13.76 -0.67 -0.93
C ASP A 123 13.37 0.81 -1.01
N SER A 124 12.69 1.21 -2.10
CA SER A 124 12.21 2.59 -2.27
C SER A 124 11.24 3.07 -1.19
N LEU A 125 10.54 2.14 -0.53
CA LEU A 125 9.56 2.44 0.51
C LEU A 125 10.21 2.54 1.91
N LYS A 126 11.35 1.87 2.12
CA LYS A 126 12.03 1.82 3.41
C LYS A 126 12.60 3.17 3.80
N THR A 127 12.59 3.44 5.10
CA THR A 127 13.21 4.65 5.68
C THR A 127 14.63 4.40 6.20
N SER A 128 15.08 3.15 6.19
CA SER A 128 16.40 2.73 6.65
C SER A 128 16.85 1.50 5.85
N PRO A 129 18.15 1.16 5.83
CA PRO A 129 18.63 -0.03 5.13
C PRO A 129 18.19 -1.35 5.80
N ASP A 130 17.74 -1.32 7.05
CA ASP A 130 17.41 -2.53 7.80
C ASP A 130 16.22 -3.29 7.18
N PRO A 131 16.27 -4.64 7.08
CA PRO A 131 15.17 -5.41 6.53
C PRO A 131 13.87 -5.26 7.34
N VAL A 132 12.74 -5.13 6.64
CA VAL A 132 11.41 -4.93 7.26
C VAL A 132 10.44 -6.05 6.89
N PRO A 133 9.45 -6.39 7.73
CA PRO A 133 8.46 -7.39 7.35
C PRO A 133 7.59 -6.87 6.20
N VAL A 134 7.38 -7.70 5.18
CA VAL A 134 6.59 -7.38 4.00
C VAL A 134 5.32 -8.22 4.00
N VAL A 135 4.18 -7.56 4.21
CA VAL A 135 2.86 -8.18 4.02
C VAL A 135 2.50 -8.12 2.54
N VAL A 136 2.20 -9.28 1.94
CA VAL A 136 1.86 -9.41 0.52
C VAL A 136 0.39 -9.81 0.39
N VAL A 137 -0.34 -9.05 -0.42
CA VAL A 137 -1.76 -9.28 -0.71
C VAL A 137 -2.04 -9.19 -2.21
N GLY A 138 -3.31 -9.38 -2.59
CA GLY A 138 -3.75 -9.33 -3.96
C GLY A 138 -3.67 -10.68 -4.67
N GLY A 139 -4.46 -10.84 -5.75
CA GLY A 139 -4.53 -12.07 -6.51
C GLY A 139 -3.23 -12.45 -7.23
N GLY A 140 -2.34 -11.48 -7.45
CA GLY A 140 -1.00 -11.69 -8.00
C GLY A 140 0.08 -11.93 -6.95
N SER A 141 -0.26 -12.08 -5.66
CA SER A 141 0.69 -12.32 -4.56
C SER A 141 1.62 -13.52 -4.78
N VAL A 142 1.21 -14.47 -5.61
CA VAL A 142 2.00 -15.62 -6.06
C VAL A 142 3.25 -15.25 -6.88
N LEU A 143 3.35 -14.01 -7.38
CA LEU A 143 4.55 -13.52 -8.05
C LEU A 143 5.69 -13.24 -7.07
N VAL A 144 5.36 -12.85 -5.83
CA VAL A 144 6.35 -12.51 -4.81
C VAL A 144 7.00 -13.80 -4.30
N PRO A 145 8.33 -13.89 -4.20
CA PRO A 145 9.01 -15.05 -3.61
C PRO A 145 8.78 -15.13 -2.08
N ASP A 146 9.09 -16.29 -1.48
CA ASP A 146 9.05 -16.44 -0.01
C ASP A 146 10.20 -15.70 0.69
N GLU A 147 11.31 -15.53 -0.02
CA GLU A 147 12.45 -14.72 0.39
C GLU A 147 12.61 -13.57 -0.61
N LEU A 148 12.48 -12.34 -0.14
CA LEU A 148 12.61 -11.13 -0.93
C LEU A 148 13.72 -10.26 -0.35
N GLU A 149 14.61 -9.78 -1.20
CA GLU A 149 15.67 -8.86 -0.77
C GLU A 149 15.07 -7.60 -0.13
N GLY A 150 15.66 -7.15 0.98
CA GLY A 150 15.16 -6.03 1.77
C GLY A 150 13.99 -6.38 2.71
N ALA A 151 13.42 -7.59 2.64
CA ALA A 151 12.40 -8.07 3.56
C ALA A 151 13.02 -8.93 4.67
N SER A 152 12.62 -8.72 5.94
CA SER A 152 12.98 -9.63 7.03
C SER A 152 12.10 -10.89 7.07
N ALA A 153 10.88 -10.78 6.54
CA ALA A 153 9.95 -11.87 6.32
C ALA A 153 8.95 -11.47 5.24
N VAL A 154 8.49 -12.44 4.45
CA VAL A 154 7.35 -12.28 3.54
C VAL A 154 6.13 -12.95 4.17
N ILE A 155 5.10 -12.16 4.46
CA ILE A 155 3.90 -12.59 5.18
C ILE A 155 2.72 -12.56 4.23
N ARG A 156 2.06 -13.71 4.04
CA ARG A 156 0.82 -13.83 3.27
C ARG A 156 -0.32 -14.20 4.22
N PRO A 157 -1.17 -13.24 4.62
CA PRO A 157 -2.27 -13.51 5.54
C PRO A 157 -3.34 -14.40 4.88
N PRO A 158 -4.22 -15.05 5.67
CA PRO A 158 -5.43 -15.65 5.12
C PRO A 158 -6.25 -14.62 4.35
N TYR A 159 -6.89 -15.03 3.26
CA TYR A 159 -7.75 -14.17 2.43
C TYR A 159 -7.04 -12.97 1.79
N ALA A 160 -5.73 -13.10 1.55
CA ALA A 160 -4.89 -12.05 0.95
C ALA A 160 -5.45 -11.55 -0.40
N GLU A 161 -6.14 -12.41 -1.14
CA GLU A 161 -6.78 -12.11 -2.43
C GLU A 161 -7.93 -11.10 -2.32
N VAL A 162 -8.52 -10.93 -1.15
CA VAL A 162 -9.64 -10.01 -0.87
C VAL A 162 -9.32 -8.98 0.22
N ALA A 163 -8.02 -8.74 0.49
CA ALA A 163 -7.56 -7.84 1.53
C ALA A 163 -8.18 -6.43 1.45
N ASN A 164 -8.39 -5.90 0.24
CA ASN A 164 -9.01 -4.58 0.04
C ASN A 164 -10.48 -4.54 0.52
N ALA A 165 -11.24 -5.61 0.28
CA ALA A 165 -12.61 -5.71 0.77
C ALA A 165 -12.67 -5.85 2.29
N ILE A 166 -11.75 -6.63 2.87
CA ILE A 166 -11.60 -6.76 4.33
C ILE A 166 -11.25 -5.39 4.93
N GLY A 167 -10.26 -4.69 4.38
CA GLY A 167 -9.83 -3.37 4.82
C GLY A 167 -10.97 -2.35 4.81
N ALA A 168 -11.81 -2.36 3.77
CA ALA A 168 -13.00 -1.53 3.70
C ALA A 168 -14.05 -1.90 4.76
N ALA A 169 -14.21 -3.20 5.07
CA ALA A 169 -15.20 -3.69 6.04
C ALA A 169 -14.79 -3.44 7.50
N ILE A 170 -13.50 -3.39 7.81
CA ILE A 170 -12.97 -3.14 9.16
C ILE A 170 -12.55 -1.68 9.38
N ALA A 171 -12.81 -0.80 8.41
CA ALA A 171 -12.39 0.58 8.48
C ALA A 171 -13.03 1.29 9.67
N GLN A 172 -12.18 1.96 10.46
CA GLN A 172 -12.63 2.75 11.61
C GLN A 172 -13.14 4.12 11.17
N VAL A 173 -14.08 4.66 11.94
CA VAL A 173 -14.59 6.01 11.75
C VAL A 173 -13.58 6.99 12.34
N SER A 174 -13.19 8.01 11.57
CA SER A 174 -12.20 9.00 11.99
C SER A 174 -12.79 10.40 12.16
N GLY A 175 -12.29 11.14 13.14
CA GLY A 175 -12.45 12.58 13.28
C GLY A 175 -11.10 13.28 13.25
N GLU A 176 -10.99 14.38 12.50
CA GLU A 176 -9.74 15.12 12.34
C GLU A 176 -9.95 16.61 12.64
N VAL A 177 -9.01 17.18 13.38
CA VAL A 177 -8.86 18.62 13.56
C VAL A 177 -7.52 19.03 12.99
N ASP A 178 -7.50 20.05 12.13
CA ASP A 178 -6.28 20.69 11.64
C ASP A 178 -6.52 22.20 11.55
N ARG A 179 -6.09 22.94 12.58
CA ARG A 179 -6.25 24.40 12.62
C ARG A 179 -5.18 25.08 13.47
N VAL A 180 -5.09 26.39 13.31
CA VAL A 180 -4.19 27.24 14.08
C VAL A 180 -4.86 27.65 15.39
N PHE A 181 -4.17 27.42 16.50
CA PHE A 181 -4.58 27.80 17.83
C PHE A 181 -3.69 28.94 18.35
N SER A 182 -4.32 30.01 18.82
CA SER A 182 -3.62 31.07 19.57
C SER A 182 -3.27 30.58 20.97
N LEU A 183 -2.06 30.88 21.46
CA LEU A 183 -1.68 30.61 22.85
C LEU A 183 -1.80 31.87 23.73
N GLU A 184 -2.34 32.97 23.21
CA GLU A 184 -2.64 34.15 24.02
C GLU A 184 -3.61 33.79 25.16
N GLY A 185 -3.14 33.95 26.39
CA GLY A 185 -3.95 33.70 27.59
C GLY A 185 -4.24 32.23 27.90
N ARG A 186 -3.59 31.26 27.22
CA ARG A 186 -3.78 29.82 27.50
C ARG A 186 -2.48 29.02 27.35
N SER A 187 -2.42 27.85 27.99
CA SER A 187 -1.26 26.96 27.85
C SER A 187 -1.31 26.15 26.56
N ARG A 188 -0.13 25.71 26.10
CA ARG A 188 0.04 24.71 25.04
C ARG A 188 -0.78 23.45 25.33
N ASP A 189 -0.70 22.94 26.56
CA ASP A 189 -1.42 21.74 26.98
C ASP A 189 -2.94 21.92 26.91
N SER A 190 -3.45 23.10 27.25
CA SER A 190 -4.88 23.41 27.12
C SER A 190 -5.30 23.43 25.64
N ALA A 191 -4.46 23.95 24.76
CA ALA A 191 -4.74 23.96 23.33
C ALA A 191 -4.76 22.55 22.73
N LEU A 192 -3.82 21.72 23.15
CA LEU A 192 -3.74 20.34 22.73
C LEU A 192 -4.93 19.52 23.26
N ALA A 193 -5.32 19.72 24.52
CA ALA A 193 -6.48 19.05 25.11
C ALA A 193 -7.78 19.42 24.38
N GLU A 194 -7.96 20.70 24.01
CA GLU A 194 -9.10 21.13 23.19
C GLU A 194 -9.14 20.43 21.84
N ALA A 195 -8.01 20.41 21.12
CA ALA A 195 -7.91 19.78 19.80
C ALA A 195 -8.19 18.28 19.85
N LYS A 196 -7.68 17.58 20.89
CA LYS A 196 -7.96 16.16 21.13
C LYS A 196 -9.45 15.91 21.37
N ALA A 197 -10.04 16.64 22.31
CA ALA A 197 -11.46 16.50 22.61
C ALA A 197 -12.33 16.83 21.39
N GLU A 198 -11.91 17.76 20.54
CA GLU A 198 -12.61 18.08 19.29
C GLU A 198 -12.51 16.96 18.24
N ALA A 199 -11.32 16.40 18.02
CA ALA A 199 -11.16 15.26 17.10
C ALA A 199 -11.98 14.04 17.56
N GLU A 200 -11.99 13.75 18.87
CA GLU A 200 -12.81 12.68 19.45
C GLU A 200 -14.30 12.93 19.23
N ARG A 201 -14.79 14.16 19.45
CA ARG A 201 -16.19 14.52 19.17
C ARG A 201 -16.54 14.34 17.70
N LEU A 202 -15.69 14.80 16.78
CA LEU A 202 -15.90 14.65 15.34
C LEU A 202 -15.98 13.18 14.92
N ALA A 203 -15.16 12.30 15.51
CA ALA A 203 -15.24 10.86 15.27
C ALA A 203 -16.59 10.29 15.71
N VAL A 204 -17.06 10.67 16.91
CA VAL A 204 -18.38 10.23 17.43
C VAL A 204 -19.53 10.77 16.59
N GLU A 205 -19.47 12.03 16.16
CA GLU A 205 -20.47 12.66 15.28
C GLU A 205 -20.51 11.97 13.90
N ALA A 206 -19.36 11.51 13.40
CA ALA A 206 -19.26 10.71 12.18
C ALA A 206 -19.75 9.26 12.35
N GLY A 207 -20.06 8.83 13.58
CA GLY A 207 -20.66 7.52 13.86
C GLY A 207 -19.77 6.55 14.66
N ALA A 208 -18.61 6.98 15.16
CA ALA A 208 -17.77 6.14 16.02
C ALA A 208 -18.46 5.83 17.35
N ASP A 209 -18.21 4.64 17.92
CA ASP A 209 -18.59 4.29 19.28
C ASP A 209 -17.68 5.01 20.29
N PRO A 210 -18.20 5.93 21.13
CA PRO A 210 -17.41 6.67 22.11
C PRO A 210 -16.57 5.80 23.02
N ALA A 211 -16.98 4.56 23.30
CA ALA A 211 -16.23 3.65 24.15
C ALA A 211 -14.93 3.15 23.50
N THR A 212 -14.81 3.25 22.17
CA THR A 212 -13.67 2.78 21.38
C THR A 212 -12.79 3.90 20.83
N VAL A 213 -13.26 5.16 20.94
CA VAL A 213 -12.55 6.30 20.37
C VAL A 213 -11.21 6.52 21.06
N SER A 214 -10.15 6.64 20.26
CA SER A 214 -8.81 6.97 20.74
C SER A 214 -8.08 7.89 19.77
N VAL A 215 -7.20 8.73 20.31
CA VAL A 215 -6.32 9.59 19.51
C VAL A 215 -5.14 8.77 19.00
N VAL A 216 -4.97 8.77 17.68
CA VAL A 216 -3.94 7.97 16.99
C VAL A 216 -2.82 8.80 16.40
N GLU A 217 -3.07 10.09 16.18
CA GLU A 217 -2.10 11.01 15.61
C GLU A 217 -2.22 12.38 16.28
N VAL A 218 -1.08 12.96 16.62
CA VAL A 218 -0.97 14.31 17.17
C VAL A 218 0.27 14.95 16.57
N ASP A 219 0.05 15.98 15.78
CA ASP A 219 1.11 16.81 15.20
C ASP A 219 0.99 18.23 15.70
N GLU A 220 2.11 18.79 16.13
CA GLU A 220 2.17 20.14 16.66
C GLU A 220 3.31 20.92 16.00
N ILE A 221 2.95 21.98 15.28
CA ILE A 221 3.88 22.80 14.52
C ILE A 221 3.87 24.22 15.07
N PRO A 222 4.90 24.64 15.82
CA PRO A 222 5.02 26.01 16.32
C PRO A 222 5.10 27.02 15.18
N LEU A 223 4.31 28.09 15.25
CA LEU A 223 4.32 29.17 14.25
C LEU A 223 5.07 30.38 14.82
N ALA A 224 6.41 30.28 14.80
CA ALA A 224 7.34 31.20 15.48
C ALA A 224 7.27 32.67 15.04
N TYR A 225 6.62 32.99 13.91
CA TYR A 225 6.53 34.34 13.36
C TYR A 225 5.17 35.02 13.54
N LEU A 226 4.21 34.36 14.21
CA LEU A 226 2.91 34.96 14.49
C LEU A 226 2.95 35.74 15.82
N PRO A 227 2.45 37.00 15.85
CA PRO A 227 2.53 37.87 17.03
C PRO A 227 1.78 37.30 18.26
N SER A 228 0.85 36.38 18.05
CA SER A 228 0.02 35.75 19.09
C SER A 228 0.59 34.47 19.68
N ASN A 229 1.86 34.12 19.40
CA ASN A 229 2.47 32.86 19.79
C ASN A 229 1.54 31.67 19.47
N ALA A 230 1.34 31.41 18.18
CA ALA A 230 0.36 30.43 17.72
C ALA A 230 0.99 29.08 17.42
N VAL A 231 0.16 28.05 17.44
CA VAL A 231 0.55 26.69 17.10
C VAL A 231 -0.49 26.07 16.20
N ARG A 232 -0.05 25.43 15.11
CA ARG A 232 -0.92 24.57 14.32
C ARG A 232 -0.94 23.22 15.00
N ILE A 233 -2.12 22.79 15.45
CA ILE A 233 -2.31 21.48 16.07
C ILE A 233 -3.18 20.68 15.12
N ARG A 234 -2.69 19.50 14.78
CA ARG A 234 -3.45 18.48 14.08
C ARG A 234 -3.66 17.29 15.00
N VAL A 235 -4.89 16.81 15.10
CA VAL A 235 -5.23 15.61 15.86
C VAL A 235 -6.17 14.74 15.04
N LYS A 236 -5.86 13.44 14.99
CA LYS A 236 -6.73 12.42 14.43
C LYS A 236 -7.17 11.46 15.53
N ALA A 237 -8.47 11.28 15.65
CA ALA A 237 -9.08 10.26 16.50
C ALA A 237 -9.80 9.23 15.63
N VAL A 238 -9.79 7.97 16.05
CA VAL A 238 -10.51 6.88 15.39
C VAL A 238 -11.28 6.05 16.40
N GLY A 239 -12.38 5.43 15.96
CA GLY A 239 -13.13 4.45 16.73
C GLY A 239 -13.94 3.52 15.83
N ASP A 240 -14.45 2.44 16.41
CA ASP A 240 -15.24 1.45 15.68
C ASP A 240 -16.62 2.02 15.33
N LEU A 241 -17.20 1.59 14.20
CA LEU A 241 -18.50 2.08 13.76
C LEU A 241 -19.60 1.59 14.72
N ARG A 242 -20.46 2.51 15.20
CA ARG A 242 -21.60 2.15 16.06
C ARG A 242 -22.55 1.19 15.35
N GLY A 243 -22.84 0.07 16.02
CA GLY A 243 -23.88 -0.88 15.58
C GLY A 243 -23.39 -1.96 14.62
N VAL A 244 -22.08 -2.19 14.53
CA VAL A 244 -21.46 -3.40 13.96
C VAL A 244 -21.24 -4.43 15.06
#